data_AF-A0A9X5X712-F1
#
_entry.id   AF-A0A9X5X712-F1
#
_cell.length_a   1.000
_cell.length_b   1.000
_cell.length_c   1.000
_cell.angle_alpha   90.00
_cell.angle_beta   90.00
_cell.angle_gamma   90.00
#
_symmetry.space_group_name_H-M   'P 1'
#
loop_
_entity.id
_entity.type
_entity.pdbx_description
1 polymer ?
#
loop_
_entity_poly.entity_id
_entity_poly.type
_entity_poly.pdbx_seq_one_letter_code
_entity_poly.pdbx_strand_id
1 'polypeptide(L)'
;MFGDALGQDASVLRWRVDITKAHPARVYDLFLGGTDNYPVDRAAAAAALAANPRGYLDIRHNRDFLRRAVTTLTAQDGIRQFLDIGTGLPTQENVHQIAQRISPDSRVVYVDNDPVVLAQVYTLLTSRSEGRTDYIDADLKQPARILEQAAKTLDFDQPVALVLAAVLHFVEDEEAYRAVRELVDA
;
A
#
# COMPACT_ATOMS: atom_id res chain seq x y z
N MET A 1 18.95 4.65 -5.43
CA MET A 1 18.08 5.20 -6.48
C MET A 1 16.68 4.85 -6.07
N PHE A 2 15.79 5.83 -5.86
CA PHE A 2 14.38 5.56 -5.65
C PHE A 2 13.80 4.89 -6.91
N GLY A 3 12.73 4.12 -6.78
CA GLY A 3 12.00 3.47 -7.87
C GLY A 3 11.50 4.46 -8.92
N ASP A 4 10.86 3.93 -9.96
CA ASP A 4 10.33 4.69 -11.11
C ASP A 4 9.37 5.83 -10.72
N ALA A 5 8.86 5.82 -9.49
CA ALA A 5 7.96 6.81 -8.91
C ALA A 5 8.45 8.26 -8.96
N LEU A 6 9.73 8.53 -8.63
CA LEU A 6 10.25 9.90 -8.58
C LEU A 6 10.62 10.49 -9.95
N GLY A 7 10.47 9.70 -11.03
CA GLY A 7 10.74 10.14 -12.40
C GLY A 7 9.51 10.67 -13.15
N GLN A 8 8.31 10.60 -12.57
CA GLN A 8 7.07 10.99 -13.26
C GLN A 8 6.77 12.49 -13.08
N ASP A 9 6.54 13.19 -14.20
CA ASP A 9 6.12 14.59 -14.20
C ASP A 9 4.73 14.75 -13.55
N ALA A 10 4.60 15.68 -12.62
CA ALA A 10 3.34 16.03 -11.96
C ALA A 10 2.21 16.36 -12.96
N SER A 11 2.56 16.87 -14.15
CA SER A 11 1.60 17.10 -15.23
C SER A 11 1.01 15.80 -15.79
N VAL A 12 1.81 14.74 -15.89
CA VAL A 12 1.41 13.40 -16.35
C VAL A 12 0.55 12.69 -15.31
N LEU A 13 0.89 12.83 -14.02
CA LEU A 13 0.08 12.28 -12.93
C LEU A 13 -1.34 12.83 -12.94
N ARG A 14 -1.50 14.13 -13.21
CA ARG A 14 -2.81 14.80 -13.25
C ARG A 14 -3.73 14.23 -14.33
N TRP A 15 -3.19 13.75 -15.46
CA TRP A 15 -3.98 13.12 -16.52
C TRP A 15 -4.40 11.69 -16.22
N ARG A 16 -3.69 11.01 -15.31
CA ARG A 16 -4.01 9.64 -14.90
C ARG A 16 -5.12 9.58 -13.85
N VAL A 17 -5.33 10.65 -13.09
CA VAL A 17 -6.39 10.71 -12.08
C VAL A 17 -7.76 10.81 -12.75
N ASP A 18 -8.44 9.67 -12.89
CA ASP A 18 -9.86 9.63 -13.25
C ASP A 18 -10.71 10.01 -12.02
N ILE A 19 -11.34 11.18 -12.09
CA ILE A 19 -12.26 11.69 -11.05
C ILE A 19 -13.73 11.35 -11.34
N THR A 20 -13.99 10.62 -12.43
CA THR A 20 -15.34 10.17 -12.82
C THR A 20 -15.65 8.76 -12.34
N LYS A 21 -14.64 8.03 -11.87
CA LYS A 21 -14.75 6.70 -11.28
C LYS A 21 -14.26 6.70 -9.84
N ALA A 22 -15.02 6.06 -8.97
CA ALA A 22 -14.57 5.86 -7.59
C ALA A 22 -13.36 4.93 -7.56
N HIS A 23 -12.41 5.19 -6.65
CA HIS A 23 -11.25 4.34 -6.46
C HIS A 23 -11.22 3.77 -5.04
N PRO A 24 -10.91 2.47 -4.85
CA PRO A 24 -10.91 1.84 -3.53
C PRO A 24 -10.07 2.57 -2.47
N ALA A 25 -8.85 3.01 -2.81
CA ALA A 25 -7.96 3.71 -1.89
C ALA A 25 -8.59 5.01 -1.33
N ARG A 26 -9.30 5.75 -2.18
CA ARG A 26 -9.94 7.04 -1.83
C ARG A 26 -11.20 6.84 -1.00
N VAL A 27 -11.97 5.79 -1.28
CA VAL A 27 -13.13 5.37 -0.48
C VAL A 27 -12.67 4.89 0.90
N TYR A 28 -11.59 4.10 0.95
CA TYR A 28 -11.00 3.63 2.20
C TYR A 28 -10.50 4.79 3.07
N ASP A 29 -9.81 5.77 2.46
CA ASP A 29 -9.37 7.01 3.12
C ASP A 29 -10.55 7.80 3.73
N LEU A 30 -11.64 7.96 2.97
CA LEU A 30 -12.85 8.63 3.46
C LEU A 30 -13.41 7.94 4.71
N PHE A 31 -13.43 6.61 4.75
CA PHE A 31 -13.91 5.86 5.93
C PHE A 31 -12.97 5.97 7.14
N LEU A 32 -11.70 6.31 6.92
CA LEU A 32 -10.75 6.68 7.97
C LEU A 32 -10.85 8.17 8.37
N GLY A 33 -11.70 8.96 7.69
CA GLY A 33 -11.86 10.39 7.93
C GLY A 33 -10.86 11.26 7.17
N GLY A 34 -10.17 10.71 6.18
CA GLY A 34 -9.29 11.47 5.30
C GLY A 34 -10.06 12.30 4.25
N THR A 35 -9.31 13.13 3.54
CA THR A 35 -9.87 14.17 2.66
C THR A 35 -9.49 13.99 1.19
N ASP A 36 -8.71 12.97 0.86
CA ASP A 36 -8.16 12.75 -0.48
C ASP A 36 -9.14 11.95 -1.35
N ASN A 37 -10.30 12.56 -1.59
CA ASN A 37 -11.43 11.94 -2.28
C ASN A 37 -12.23 12.93 -3.13
N TYR A 38 -12.87 12.39 -4.17
CA TYR A 38 -13.70 13.12 -5.12
C TYR A 38 -15.19 12.84 -4.89
N PRO A 39 -16.11 13.60 -5.53
CA PRO A 39 -17.55 13.39 -5.38
C PRO A 39 -18.01 11.94 -5.66
N VAL A 40 -17.38 11.27 -6.64
CA VAL A 40 -17.68 9.87 -7.00
C VAL A 40 -17.30 8.89 -5.89
N ASP A 41 -16.20 9.13 -5.18
CA ASP A 41 -15.77 8.32 -4.04
C ASP A 41 -16.75 8.49 -2.86
N ARG A 42 -17.17 9.73 -2.59
CA ARG A 42 -18.18 10.01 -1.54
C ARG A 42 -19.52 9.37 -1.85
N ALA A 43 -19.94 9.36 -3.12
CA ALA A 43 -21.17 8.69 -3.53
C ALA A 43 -21.06 7.17 -3.34
N ALA A 44 -19.93 6.56 -3.72
CA ALA A 44 -19.69 5.14 -3.52
C ALA A 44 -19.67 4.76 -2.02
N ALA A 45 -19.00 5.57 -1.19
CA ALA A 45 -18.97 5.37 0.25
C ALA A 45 -20.35 5.49 0.90
N ALA A 46 -21.15 6.48 0.48
CA ALA A 46 -22.52 6.65 0.96
C ALA A 46 -23.41 5.45 0.59
N ALA A 47 -23.28 4.94 -0.63
CA ALA A 47 -24.00 3.73 -1.06
C ALA A 47 -23.57 2.49 -0.24
N ALA A 48 -22.27 2.32 0.01
CA ALA A 48 -21.75 1.25 0.84
C ALA A 48 -22.27 1.32 2.29
N LEU A 49 -22.32 2.52 2.89
CA LEU A 49 -22.87 2.70 4.24
C LEU A 49 -24.39 2.55 4.29
N ALA A 50 -25.10 2.88 3.22
CA ALA A 50 -26.53 2.61 3.14
C ALA A 50 -26.82 1.10 3.15
N ALA A 51 -25.98 0.30 2.48
CA ALA A 51 -26.08 -1.16 2.48
C ALA A 51 -25.57 -1.81 3.78
N ASN A 52 -24.48 -1.29 4.34
CA ASN A 52 -23.90 -1.74 5.60
C ASN A 52 -23.48 -0.53 6.47
N PRO A 53 -24.37 -0.06 7.36
CA PRO A 53 -24.10 1.11 8.20
C PRO A 53 -22.89 0.99 9.12
N ARG A 54 -22.37 -0.23 9.33
CA ARG A 54 -21.21 -0.51 10.17
C ARG A 54 -19.94 -0.84 9.37
N GLY A 55 -19.98 -0.82 8.04
CA GLY A 55 -18.84 -1.24 7.19
C GLY A 55 -17.56 -0.43 7.41
N TYR A 56 -17.66 0.81 7.89
CA TYR A 56 -16.48 1.60 8.27
C TYR A 56 -15.67 0.98 9.43
N LEU A 57 -16.28 0.12 10.26
CA LEU A 57 -15.57 -0.57 11.34
C LEU A 57 -14.58 -1.59 10.80
N ASP A 58 -14.90 -2.26 9.69
CA ASP A 58 -14.03 -3.27 9.08
C ASP A 58 -12.69 -2.65 8.64
N ILE A 59 -12.74 -1.41 8.18
CA ILE A 59 -11.59 -0.60 7.75
C ILE A 59 -10.71 -0.24 8.94
N ARG A 60 -11.31 0.16 10.07
CA ARG A 60 -10.56 0.43 11.31
C ARG A 60 -9.93 -0.84 11.85
N HIS A 61 -10.67 -1.95 11.88
CA HIS A 61 -10.16 -3.24 12.31
C HIS A 61 -9.03 -3.75 11.41
N ASN A 62 -9.10 -3.54 10.09
CA ASN A 62 -8.02 -3.84 9.18
C ASN A 62 -6.75 -3.02 9.48
N ARG A 63 -6.88 -1.71 9.74
CA ARG A 63 -5.72 -0.88 10.15
C ARG A 63 -5.14 -1.31 11.49
N ASP A 64 -6.00 -1.66 12.46
CA ASP A 64 -5.54 -2.15 13.76
C ASP A 64 -4.85 -3.51 13.64
N PHE A 65 -5.35 -4.39 12.77
CA PHE A 65 -4.69 -5.66 12.44
C PHE A 65 -3.32 -5.42 11.82
N LEU A 66 -3.22 -4.58 10.78
CA LEU A 66 -1.96 -4.24 10.14
C LEU A 66 -0.93 -3.72 11.16
N ARG A 67 -1.34 -2.79 12.03
CA ARG A 67 -0.47 -2.25 13.09
C ARG A 67 0.07 -3.35 14.00
N ARG A 68 -0.81 -4.24 14.48
CA ARG A 68 -0.40 -5.36 15.36
C ARG A 68 0.51 -6.33 14.62
N ALA A 69 0.17 -6.72 13.40
CA ALA A 69 0.94 -7.66 12.59
C ALA A 69 2.35 -7.13 12.31
N VAL A 70 2.49 -5.90 11.81
CA VAL A 70 3.81 -5.29 11.56
C VAL A 70 4.60 -5.14 12.87
N THR A 71 3.95 -4.75 13.97
CA THR A 71 4.61 -4.66 15.28
C THR A 71 5.16 -6.01 15.73
N THR A 72 4.37 -7.07 15.63
CA THR A 72 4.77 -8.43 15.99
C THR A 72 5.91 -8.92 15.10
N LEU A 73 5.77 -8.81 13.77
CA LEU A 73 6.79 -9.25 12.81
C LEU A 73 8.14 -8.55 13.06
N THR A 74 8.12 -7.24 13.33
CA THR A 74 9.36 -6.50 13.58
C THR A 74 9.95 -6.79 14.96
N ALA A 75 9.13 -6.75 16.01
CA ALA A 75 9.61 -6.83 17.40
C ALA A 75 9.92 -8.26 17.87
N GLN A 76 9.12 -9.24 17.44
CA GLN A 76 9.20 -10.62 17.92
C GLN A 76 9.89 -11.52 16.91
N ASP A 77 9.51 -11.43 15.63
CA ASP A 77 10.03 -12.34 14.59
C ASP A 77 11.29 -11.80 13.90
N GLY A 78 11.70 -10.58 14.23
CA GLY A 78 12.95 -10.00 13.72
C GLY A 78 12.90 -9.60 12.25
N ILE A 79 11.72 -9.49 11.63
CA ILE A 79 11.59 -9.05 10.24
C ILE A 79 12.08 -7.59 10.09
N ARG A 80 12.85 -7.34 9.03
CA ARG A 80 13.40 -6.02 8.69
C ARG A 80 12.99 -5.52 7.31
N GLN A 81 12.26 -6.33 6.55
CA GLN A 81 11.95 -6.06 5.15
C GLN A 81 10.46 -6.31 4.89
N PHE A 82 9.80 -5.34 4.27
CA PHE A 82 8.37 -5.40 3.99
C PHE A 82 8.12 -5.04 2.52
N LEU A 83 7.32 -5.86 1.85
CA LEU A 83 6.74 -5.57 0.54
C LEU A 83 5.24 -5.39 0.71
N ASP A 84 4.77 -4.15 0.62
CA ASP A 84 3.38 -3.76 0.89
C ASP A 84 2.65 -3.41 -0.41
N ILE A 85 1.78 -4.31 -0.87
CA ILE A 85 1.07 -4.20 -2.15
C ILE A 85 -0.39 -3.85 -1.92
N GLY A 86 -0.84 -2.78 -2.58
CA GLY A 86 -2.11 -2.12 -2.28
C GLY A 86 -1.98 -1.22 -1.05
N THR A 87 -0.88 -0.45 -0.97
CA THR A 87 -0.58 0.39 0.22
C THR A 87 -1.68 1.41 0.52
N GLY A 88 -2.39 1.88 -0.53
CA GLY A 88 -3.38 2.93 -0.43
C GLY A 88 -2.79 4.28 -0.04
N LEU A 89 -3.67 5.22 0.32
CA LEU A 89 -3.26 6.57 0.70
C LEU A 89 -2.54 6.56 2.06
N PRO A 90 -1.50 7.39 2.23
CA PRO A 90 -0.85 7.59 3.52
C PRO A 90 -1.85 7.86 4.64
N THR A 91 -1.74 7.09 5.73
CA THR A 91 -2.59 7.27 6.93
C THR A 91 -1.73 7.68 8.13
N GLN A 92 -2.35 7.81 9.32
CA GLN A 92 -1.65 8.22 10.54
C GLN A 92 -0.46 7.31 10.92
N GLU A 93 -0.46 6.04 10.50
CA GLU A 93 0.68 5.12 10.74
C GLU A 93 0.86 4.15 9.57
N ASN A 94 1.85 4.45 8.72
CA ASN A 94 2.25 3.62 7.59
C ASN A 94 3.22 2.51 8.05
N VAL A 95 3.33 1.42 7.27
CA VAL A 95 4.15 0.24 7.62
C VAL A 95 5.59 0.61 8.03
N HIS A 96 6.26 1.49 7.28
CA HIS A 96 7.62 1.93 7.61
C HIS A 96 7.69 2.70 8.93
N GLN A 97 6.68 3.51 9.27
CA GLN A 97 6.67 4.27 10.52
C GLN A 97 6.49 3.35 11.74
N ILE A 98 5.75 2.25 11.58
CA ILE A 98 5.59 1.23 12.61
C ILE A 98 6.89 0.43 12.75
N ALA A 99 7.42 -0.11 11.65
CA ALA A 99 8.62 -0.93 11.65
C ALA A 99 9.86 -0.14 12.10
N GLN A 100 10.12 1.05 11.56
CA GLN A 100 11.29 1.87 11.86
C GLN A 100 11.28 2.49 13.26
N ARG A 101 10.13 2.51 13.94
CA ARG A 101 10.07 2.87 15.36
C ARG A 101 10.67 1.79 16.26
N ILE A 102 10.59 0.54 15.82
CA ILE A 102 11.09 -0.64 16.53
C ILE A 102 12.51 -0.97 16.07
N SER A 103 12.76 -0.98 14.75
CA SER A 103 14.05 -1.24 14.14
C SER A 103 14.34 -0.20 13.05
N PRO A 104 15.09 0.88 13.35
CA PRO A 104 15.29 2.03 12.45
C PRO A 104 15.82 1.69 11.06
N ASP A 105 16.51 0.57 10.91
CA ASP A 105 17.10 0.02 9.69
C ASP A 105 16.09 -0.71 8.79
N SER A 106 14.82 -0.81 9.21
CA SER A 106 13.78 -1.50 8.43
C SER A 106 13.59 -0.88 7.04
N ARG A 107 13.43 -1.75 6.05
CA ARG A 107 13.21 -1.42 4.63
C ARG A 107 11.79 -1.74 4.22
N VAL A 108 11.14 -0.83 3.51
CA VAL A 108 9.76 -1.03 3.04
C VAL A 108 9.64 -0.60 1.59
N VAL A 109 9.10 -1.47 0.75
CA VAL A 109 8.69 -1.14 -0.61
C VAL A 109 7.18 -1.13 -0.68
N TYR A 110 6.62 0.01 -1.07
CA TYR A 110 5.19 0.21 -1.29
C TYR A 110 4.84 0.03 -2.75
N VAL A 111 3.69 -0.59 -3.03
CA VAL A 111 3.17 -0.76 -4.39
C VAL A 111 1.70 -0.34 -4.40
N ASP A 112 1.33 0.54 -5.32
CA ASP A 112 -0.07 0.88 -5.61
C ASP A 112 -0.20 1.37 -7.07
N ASN A 113 -1.38 1.22 -7.65
CA ASN A 113 -1.68 1.64 -9.02
C ASN A 113 -2.59 2.88 -9.09
N ASP A 114 -3.05 3.44 -7.95
CA ASP A 114 -3.78 4.71 -7.93
C ASP A 114 -2.81 5.88 -8.13
N PRO A 115 -2.97 6.69 -9.20
CA PRO A 115 -2.15 7.89 -9.39
C PRO A 115 -2.30 8.93 -8.27
N VAL A 116 -3.38 8.90 -7.48
CA VAL A 116 -3.52 9.76 -6.28
C VAL A 116 -2.58 9.32 -5.16
N VAL A 117 -2.35 8.02 -5.00
CA VAL A 117 -1.37 7.50 -4.05
C VAL A 117 0.04 7.90 -4.47
N LEU A 118 0.36 7.76 -5.77
CA LEU A 118 1.63 8.20 -6.33
C LEU A 118 1.86 9.72 -6.15
N ALA A 119 0.80 10.54 -6.24
CA ALA A 119 0.91 11.97 -5.97
C ALA A 119 1.29 12.30 -4.51
N GLN A 120 1.08 11.37 -3.57
CA GLN A 120 1.43 11.50 -2.16
C GLN A 120 2.69 10.70 -1.77
N VAL A 121 3.45 10.21 -2.75
CA VAL A 121 4.59 9.31 -2.53
C VAL A 121 5.65 9.88 -1.58
N TYR A 122 5.86 11.20 -1.54
CA TYR A 122 6.83 11.81 -0.61
C TYR A 122 6.51 11.53 0.86
N THR A 123 5.22 11.43 1.22
CA THR A 123 4.81 11.07 2.58
C THR A 123 5.21 9.62 2.91
N LEU A 124 5.11 8.71 1.94
CA LEU A 124 5.55 7.32 2.08
C LEU A 124 7.09 7.17 2.05
N LEU A 125 7.78 8.07 1.36
CA LEU A 125 9.23 8.05 1.18
C LEU A 125 10.02 8.79 2.29
N THR A 126 9.34 9.33 3.29
CA THR A 126 9.99 9.97 4.44
C THR A 126 10.50 8.91 5.44
N SER A 127 11.65 8.30 5.11
CA SER A 127 12.32 7.29 5.93
C SER A 127 13.23 7.88 7.01
N ARG A 128 13.52 7.10 8.07
CA ARG A 128 14.71 7.31 8.90
C ARG A 128 15.99 7.14 8.08
N SER A 129 17.07 7.78 8.51
CA SER A 129 18.39 7.75 7.86
C SER A 129 19.00 6.35 7.72
N GLU A 130 18.71 5.47 8.68
CA GLU A 130 19.21 4.11 8.76
C GLU A 130 18.40 3.13 7.92
N GLY A 131 17.12 3.46 7.67
CA GLY A 131 16.19 2.65 6.92
C GLY A 131 16.11 3.04 5.45
N ARG A 132 15.21 2.38 4.72
CA ARG A 132 14.92 2.74 3.33
C ARG A 132 13.45 2.54 3.01
N THR A 133 12.86 3.49 2.32
CA THR A 133 11.54 3.32 1.72
C THR A 133 11.62 3.49 0.22
N ASP A 134 10.78 2.76 -0.49
CA ASP A 134 10.63 2.88 -1.93
C ASP A 134 9.17 2.74 -2.34
N TYR A 135 8.85 3.16 -3.56
CA TYR A 135 7.52 3.06 -4.13
C TYR A 135 7.57 2.56 -5.56
N ILE A 136 6.66 1.66 -5.91
CA ILE A 136 6.49 1.10 -7.25
C ILE A 136 5.07 1.39 -7.72
N ASP A 137 4.96 2.07 -8.87
CA ASP A 137 3.68 2.29 -9.56
C ASP A 137 3.34 1.07 -10.41
N ALA A 138 2.67 0.08 -9.80
CA ALA A 138 2.33 -1.18 -10.44
C ALA A 138 1.02 -1.77 -9.93
N ASP A 139 0.39 -2.57 -10.79
CA ASP A 139 -0.77 -3.39 -10.47
C ASP A 139 -0.32 -4.72 -9.86
N LEU A 140 -0.98 -5.19 -8.80
CA LEU A 140 -0.75 -6.49 -8.14
C LEU A 140 -0.67 -7.66 -9.15
N LYS A 141 -1.39 -7.56 -10.27
CA LYS A 141 -1.42 -8.56 -11.34
C LYS A 141 -0.11 -8.66 -12.14
N GLN A 142 0.86 -7.79 -11.87
CA GLN A 142 2.18 -7.75 -12.49
C GLN A 142 3.31 -8.15 -11.49
N PRO A 143 3.24 -9.33 -10.86
CA PRO A 143 4.17 -9.72 -9.79
C PRO A 143 5.63 -9.73 -10.24
N ALA A 144 5.94 -10.21 -11.45
CA ALA A 144 7.31 -10.19 -11.98
C ALA A 144 7.92 -8.77 -12.02
N ARG A 145 7.15 -7.76 -12.44
CA ARG A 145 7.59 -6.35 -12.44
C ARG A 145 7.78 -5.86 -11.01
N ILE A 146 6.85 -6.18 -10.10
CA ILE A 146 6.93 -5.77 -8.69
C ILE A 146 8.21 -6.33 -8.07
N LEU A 147 8.47 -7.62 -8.24
CA LEU A 147 9.65 -8.31 -7.70
C LEU A 147 10.95 -7.73 -8.25
N GLU A 148 11.06 -7.53 -9.57
CA GLU A 148 12.23 -6.94 -10.21
C GLU A 148 12.56 -5.55 -9.63
N GLN A 149 11.55 -4.69 -9.46
CA GLN A 149 11.77 -3.36 -8.91
C GLN A 149 12.02 -3.39 -7.39
N ALA A 150 11.33 -4.25 -6.65
CA ALA A 150 11.48 -4.40 -5.21
C ALA A 150 12.90 -4.87 -4.83
N ALA A 151 13.52 -5.73 -5.64
CA ALA A 151 14.91 -6.20 -5.45
C ALA A 151 15.96 -5.07 -5.43
N LYS A 152 15.62 -3.87 -5.91
CA LYS A 152 16.52 -2.70 -5.82
C LYS A 152 16.63 -2.12 -4.41
N THR A 153 15.73 -2.50 -3.52
CA THR A 153 15.60 -2.00 -2.15
C THR A 153 15.59 -3.14 -1.13
N LEU A 154 14.89 -4.23 -1.42
CA LEU A 154 14.82 -5.43 -0.59
C LEU A 154 15.87 -6.44 -1.02
N ASP A 155 16.37 -7.19 -0.04
CA ASP A 155 17.27 -8.33 -0.20
C ASP A 155 16.45 -9.62 -0.04
N PHE A 156 16.15 -10.30 -1.14
CA PHE A 156 15.33 -11.52 -1.13
C PHE A 156 16.08 -12.76 -0.59
N ASP A 157 17.40 -12.68 -0.38
CA ASP A 157 18.14 -13.72 0.35
C ASP A 157 17.90 -13.66 1.87
N GLN A 158 17.16 -12.63 2.34
CA GLN A 158 16.74 -12.45 3.73
C GLN A 158 15.22 -12.44 3.84
N PRO A 159 14.64 -12.77 5.02
CA PRO A 159 13.20 -12.78 5.21
C PRO A 159 12.53 -11.45 4.85
N VAL A 160 11.47 -11.53 4.03
CA VAL A 160 10.59 -10.40 3.66
C VAL A 160 9.16 -10.72 4.07
N ALA A 161 8.51 -9.79 4.76
CA ALA A 161 7.08 -9.86 4.98
C ALA A 161 6.33 -9.29 3.78
N LEU A 162 5.58 -10.16 3.09
CA LEU A 162 4.62 -9.76 2.07
C LEU A 162 3.31 -9.31 2.73
N VAL A 163 2.90 -8.07 2.48
CA VAL A 163 1.69 -7.46 3.03
C VAL A 163 0.68 -7.27 1.91
N LEU A 164 -0.45 -7.97 2.01
CA LEU A 164 -1.59 -7.91 1.09
C LEU A 164 -2.86 -7.49 1.86
N ALA A 165 -2.78 -6.41 2.63
CA ALA A 165 -3.85 -5.99 3.53
C ALA A 165 -4.95 -5.23 2.76
N ALA A 166 -6.16 -5.79 2.73
CA ALA A 166 -7.33 -5.19 2.08
C ALA A 166 -7.17 -4.91 0.56
N VAL A 167 -6.44 -5.78 -0.17
CA VAL A 167 -6.28 -5.65 -1.63
C VAL A 167 -6.88 -6.82 -2.43
N LEU A 168 -6.81 -8.05 -1.92
CA LEU A 168 -7.14 -9.25 -2.71
C LEU A 168 -8.62 -9.35 -3.13
N HIS A 169 -9.53 -8.73 -2.39
CA HIS A 169 -10.97 -8.74 -2.70
C HIS A 169 -11.35 -7.84 -3.91
N PHE A 170 -10.37 -7.15 -4.52
CA PHE A 170 -10.55 -6.41 -5.77
C PHE A 170 -10.09 -7.19 -7.01
N VAL A 171 -9.60 -8.43 -6.84
CA VAL A 171 -9.07 -9.26 -7.92
C VAL A 171 -9.86 -10.57 -7.96
N GLU A 172 -10.20 -11.02 -9.16
CA GLU A 172 -10.86 -12.32 -9.36
C GLU A 172 -9.97 -13.47 -8.89
N ASP A 173 -10.59 -14.51 -8.33
CA ASP A 173 -9.90 -15.60 -7.61
C ASP A 173 -8.72 -16.20 -8.39
N GLU A 174 -8.92 -16.60 -9.66
CA GLU A 174 -7.87 -17.24 -10.48
C GLU A 174 -6.63 -16.35 -10.61
N GLU A 175 -6.85 -15.06 -10.83
CA GLU A 175 -5.77 -14.10 -10.98
C GLU A 175 -5.11 -13.75 -9.64
N ALA A 176 -5.90 -13.66 -8.55
CA ALA A 176 -5.37 -13.48 -7.20
C ALA A 176 -4.47 -14.66 -6.80
N TYR A 177 -4.92 -15.90 -6.99
CA TYR A 177 -4.13 -17.09 -6.67
C TYR A 177 -2.85 -17.18 -7.48
N ARG A 178 -2.90 -16.85 -8.77
CA ARG A 178 -1.71 -16.77 -9.63
C ARG A 178 -0.72 -15.73 -9.09
N ALA A 179 -1.17 -14.50 -8.88
CA ALA A 179 -0.32 -13.39 -8.46
C ALA A 179 0.33 -13.65 -7.09
N VAL A 180 -0.43 -14.14 -6.11
CA VAL A 180 0.11 -14.45 -4.77
C VAL A 180 1.13 -15.59 -4.84
N ARG A 181 0.89 -16.61 -5.65
CA ARG A 181 1.85 -17.71 -5.82
C ARG A 181 3.18 -17.22 -6.38
N GLU A 182 3.14 -16.41 -7.44
CA GLU A 182 4.34 -15.82 -8.03
C GLU A 182 5.10 -14.91 -7.05
N LEU A 183 4.40 -14.17 -6.18
CA LEU A 183 5.04 -13.33 -5.14
C LEU A 183 5.69 -14.13 -4.02
N VAL A 184 5.13 -15.30 -3.67
CA VAL A 184 5.62 -16.16 -2.58
C VAL A 184 6.77 -17.07 -3.04
N ASP A 185 6.79 -17.47 -4.31
CA ASP A 185 7.82 -18.34 -4.89
C ASP A 185 9.13 -17.59 -5.23
N ALA A 186 9.18 -16.28 -5.03
CA ALA A 186 10.28 -15.38 -5.39
C ALA A 186 11.53 -15.52 -4.52
#